data_AF-A0A1M7BJC3-F1
#
_entry.id   AF-A0A1M7BJC3-F1
#
_cell.length_a   1.000
_cell.length_b   1.000
_cell.length_c   1.000
_cell.angle_alpha   90.00
_cell.angle_beta   90.00
_cell.angle_gamma   90.00
#
_symmetry.space_group_name_H-M   'P 1'
#
loop_
_entity.id
_entity.type
_entity.pdbx_description
1 polymer ?
#
loop_
_entity_poly.entity_id
_entity_poly.type
_entity_poly.pdbx_seq_one_letter_code
_entity_poly.pdbx_strand_id
1 'polypeptide(L)' 'MSDVTDLPDLARRDLGGAVVWANDEAFAARQNLINPGPPVFDPAAFGPNGKVYDGWETRRRR' A
#
# COMPACT_ATOMS: atom_id res chain seq x y z
N MET A 1 -26.20 14.84 -11.24
CA MET A 1 -25.68 13.76 -10.37
C MET A 1 -24.17 13.79 -10.52
N SER A 2 -23.43 13.79 -9.42
CA SER A 2 -21.96 13.68 -9.44
C SER A 2 -21.54 12.32 -10.01
N ASP A 3 -20.49 12.30 -10.83
CA ASP A 3 -19.87 11.04 -11.25
C ASP A 3 -19.14 10.41 -10.04
N VAL A 4 -19.04 9.08 -10.01
CA VAL A 4 -18.29 8.37 -8.96
C VAL A 4 -16.82 8.76 -8.98
N THR A 5 -16.30 9.15 -10.15
CA THR A 5 -14.92 9.62 -10.32
C THR A 5 -14.66 10.98 -9.65
N ASP A 6 -15.70 11.77 -9.39
CA ASP A 6 -15.62 13.06 -8.69
C ASP A 6 -15.72 12.91 -7.16
N LEU A 7 -16.04 11.71 -6.66
CA LEU A 7 -16.13 11.43 -5.23
C LEU A 7 -14.75 11.12 -4.63
N PRO A 8 -14.51 11.50 -3.37
CA PRO A 8 -13.25 11.17 -2.71
C PRO A 8 -13.12 9.66 -2.48
N ASP A 9 -11.91 9.15 -2.65
CA ASP A 9 -11.56 7.80 -2.19
C ASP A 9 -11.45 7.79 -0.65
N LEU A 10 -12.43 7.16 -0.01
CA LEU A 10 -12.54 7.06 1.46
C LEU A 10 -11.45 6.21 2.11
N ALA A 11 -10.73 5.39 1.35
CA ALA A 11 -9.64 4.57 1.87
C ALA A 11 -8.33 5.36 2.01
N ARG A 12 -8.22 6.54 1.38
CA ARG A 12 -6.97 7.31 1.35
C ARG A 12 -6.44 7.64 2.73
N ARG A 13 -5.14 7.42 2.89
CA ARG A 13 -4.42 7.69 4.14
C ARG A 13 -4.44 9.15 4.56
N ASP A 14 -4.33 10.08 3.61
CA ASP A 14 -4.35 11.52 3.89
C ASP A 14 -5.73 12.06 4.28
N LEU A 15 -6.79 11.28 4.04
CA LEU A 15 -8.16 11.53 4.52
C LEU A 15 -8.48 10.77 5.82
N GLY A 16 -7.49 10.13 6.46
CA GLY A 16 -7.65 9.39 7.70
C GLY A 16 -7.94 7.90 7.53
N GLY A 17 -7.92 7.38 6.30
CA GLY A 17 -8.00 5.95 6.04
C GLY A 17 -6.86 5.18 6.71
N ALA A 18 -7.17 4.01 7.27
CA ALA A 18 -6.20 3.21 7.98
C ALA A 18 -6.49 1.71 7.80
N VAL A 19 -5.44 0.92 7.56
CA VAL A 19 -5.55 -0.53 7.55
C VAL A 19 -5.38 -1.07 8.97
N VAL A 20 -6.48 -1.54 9.55
CA VAL A 20 -6.55 -1.95 10.96
C VAL A 20 -5.75 -3.23 11.23
N TRP A 21 -5.72 -4.17 10.28
CA TRP A 21 -5.07 -5.48 10.46
C TRP A 21 -4.68 -6.11 9.12
N ALA A 22 -3.63 -6.94 9.11
CA ALA A 22 -3.31 -7.89 8.05
C ALA A 22 -2.69 -9.17 8.61
N ASN A 23 -2.81 -10.25 7.85
CA ASN A 23 -2.31 -11.57 8.20
C ASN A 23 -0.81 -11.79 7.93
N ASP A 24 -0.21 -11.05 7.00
CA ASP A 24 1.21 -11.13 6.65
C ASP A 24 1.65 -9.83 5.97
N GLU A 25 2.86 -9.35 6.26
CA GLU A 25 3.49 -8.16 5.68
C GLU A 25 5.00 -8.36 5.56
N ALA A 26 5.42 -9.58 5.23
CA ALA A 26 6.83 -9.95 5.28
C ALA A 26 7.72 -9.12 4.35
N PHE A 27 7.19 -8.76 3.16
CA PHE A 27 7.98 -8.16 2.09
C PHE A 27 7.62 -6.69 1.86
N ALA A 28 6.34 -6.33 1.95
CA ALA A 28 5.91 -4.93 1.87
C ALA A 28 4.69 -4.67 2.75
N ALA A 29 4.55 -3.45 3.28
CA ALA A 29 3.51 -3.10 4.24
C ALA A 29 2.16 -2.82 3.57
N ARG A 30 1.06 -3.32 4.14
CA ARG A 30 -0.31 -3.11 3.65
C ARG A 30 -0.68 -1.64 3.56
N GLN A 31 -0.09 -0.81 4.42
CA GLN A 31 -0.30 0.64 4.49
C GLN A 31 0.10 1.35 3.18
N ASN A 32 0.95 0.74 2.35
CA ASN A 32 1.31 1.30 1.05
C ASN A 32 0.13 1.35 0.09
N LEU A 33 -0.86 0.45 0.22
CA LEU A 33 -2.04 0.39 -0.65
C LEU A 33 -2.96 1.61 -0.55
N ILE A 34 -2.88 2.34 0.55
CA ILE A 34 -3.72 3.51 0.82
C ILE A 34 -2.94 4.82 0.74
N ASN A 35 -1.66 4.77 0.36
CA ASN A 35 -0.88 5.97 0.13
C ASN A 35 -1.40 6.68 -1.13
N PRO A 36 -1.56 8.01 -1.09
CA PRO A 36 -1.98 8.74 -2.27
C PRO A 36 -0.86 8.78 -3.32
N GLY A 37 -1.24 8.60 -4.59
CA GLY A 37 -0.33 8.70 -5.74
C GLY A 37 0.00 7.35 -6.38
N PRO A 38 0.72 7.38 -7.52
CA PRO A 38 1.17 6.17 -8.18
C PRO A 38 2.30 5.49 -7.39
N PRO A 39 2.42 4.14 -7.48
CA PRO A 39 3.47 3.41 -6.80
C PRO A 39 4.86 3.75 -7.35
N VAL A 40 5.86 3.79 -6.47
CA VAL A 40 7.26 4.10 -6.80
C VAL A 40 8.14 2.85 -6.72
N PHE A 41 9.00 2.67 -7.72
CA PHE A 41 10.04 1.63 -7.73
C PHE A 41 11.43 2.27 -7.67
N ASP A 42 12.15 1.99 -6.59
CA ASP A 42 13.57 2.34 -6.45
C ASP A 42 14.42 1.06 -6.55
N PRO A 43 15.23 0.86 -7.62
CA PRO A 43 16.11 -0.30 -7.77
C PRO A 43 17.20 -0.45 -6.70
N ALA A 44 17.58 0.63 -6.00
CA ALA A 44 18.61 0.63 -4.98
C ALA A 44 18.07 0.45 -3.54
N ALA A 45 16.75 0.62 -3.33
CA ALA A 45 16.16 0.47 -1.99
C ALA A 45 16.10 -1.00 -1.53
N PHE A 46 16.82 -1.31 -0.46
CA PHE A 46 16.76 -2.60 0.24
C PHE A 46 16.66 -2.37 1.74
N GLY A 47 15.70 -3.03 2.38
CA GLY A 47 15.50 -3.04 3.81
C GLY A 47 15.90 -4.38 4.43
N PRO A 48 15.68 -4.55 5.75
CA PRO A 48 16.01 -5.79 6.46
C PRO A 48 15.35 -7.05 5.87
N ASN A 49 14.20 -6.89 5.20
CA ASN A 49 13.42 -7.99 4.62
C ASN A 49 13.61 -8.14 3.10
N GLY A 50 14.63 -7.51 2.53
CA GLY A 50 14.93 -7.57 1.09
C GLY A 50 14.52 -6.31 0.34
N LYS A 51 14.10 -6.48 -0.90
CA LYS A 51 13.74 -5.37 -1.79
C LYS A 51 12.56 -4.60 -1.20
N VAL A 52 12.67 -3.28 -1.14
CA VAL A 52 11.54 -2.43 -0.74
C VAL A 52 10.61 -2.25 -1.94
N TYR A 53 9.32 -2.49 -1.73
CA TYR A 53 8.28 -2.28 -2.71
C TYR A 53 7.22 -1.31 -2.19
N ASP A 54 6.77 -0.42 -3.07
CA ASP A 54 5.61 0.43 -2.83
C ASP A 54 4.33 -0.33 -3.20
N GLY A 55 3.90 -1.16 -2.25
CA GLY A 55 2.75 -2.04 -2.36
C GLY A 55 2.61 -2.92 -1.11
N TRP A 56 1.75 -3.93 -1.17
CA TRP A 56 1.62 -4.96 -0.13
C TRP A 56 2.06 -6.31 -0.68
N GLU A 57 3.01 -6.96 0.01
CA GLU A 57 3.53 -8.25 -0.44
C GLU A 57 3.72 -9.19 0.76
N THR A 58 3.19 -10.41 0.59
CA THR A 58 3.15 -11.46 1.59
C THR A 58 3.99 -12.65 1.20
N ARG A 59 4.31 -13.53 2.16
CA ARG A 59 4.98 -14.80 1.86
C ARG A 59 4.14 -15.72 0.98
N ARG A 60 4.80 -16.38 0.03
CA ARG A 60 4.18 -17.47 -0.74
C ARG A 60 3.90 -18.66 0.17
N ARG A 61 2.64 -19.10 0.23
CA ARG A 61 2.22 -20.34 0.88
C ARG A 61 2.29 -21.50 -0.12
N ARG A 62 2.66 -22.69 0.36
CA ARG A 62 2.72 -23.93 -0.43
C ARG A 62 1.58 -24.85 -0.03
#